data_AF-A0A6A0H6H6-F1
#
_entry.id   AF-A0A6A0H6H6-F1
#
_cell.length_a   1.000
_cell.length_b   1.000
_cell.length_c   1.000
_cell.angle_alpha   90.00
_cell.angle_beta   90.00
_cell.angle_gamma   90.00
#
_symmetry.space_group_name_H-M   'P 1'
#
loop_
_entity.id
_entity.type
_entity.pdbx_description
1 polymer ?
#
loop_
_entity_poly.entity_id
_entity_poly.type
_entity_poly.pdbx_seq_one_letter_code
_entity_poly.pdbx_strand_id
1 'polypeptide(L)'
;MCRRKLHQLYHAKLEEVNSLQQKCTKGISHQRYRLNIIKNSLRRLEKNMSESSQGDSERNALLQTDLIRRKAQLYEMENILPKPSGRYLKIILGGINVSILDKNEKFRYKDEYEKFKLVMSLLALFISLFNCLTNVRTMDVVHMFLLVWYYCTLTIRESILKVNGSRMKGWWRAHHFISTVLAGVMLIWPVGECYYAFRTQFMAFNVYISE
;
A
#
# COMPACT_ATOMS: atom_id res chain seq x y z
N MET A 1 -36.05 -1.33 20.94
CA MET A 1 -35.69 0.03 20.44
C MET A 1 -36.22 0.17 19.01
N CYS A 2 -37.04 1.18 18.69
CA CYS A 2 -37.58 1.40 17.34
C CYS A 2 -36.41 1.60 16.34
N ARG A 3 -36.38 0.85 15.22
CA ARG A 3 -35.26 0.84 14.24
C ARG A 3 -34.87 2.24 13.77
N ARG A 4 -35.83 3.17 13.71
CA ARG A 4 -35.61 4.59 13.35
C ARG A 4 -34.75 5.34 14.37
N LYS A 5 -34.97 5.12 15.67
CA LYS A 5 -34.16 5.74 16.73
C LYS A 5 -32.72 5.23 16.72
N LEU A 6 -32.52 3.94 16.45
CA LEU A 6 -31.19 3.35 16.32
C LEU A 6 -30.43 3.93 15.11
N HIS A 7 -31.09 4.09 13.97
CA HIS A 7 -30.48 4.69 12.78
C HIS A 7 -30.07 6.15 13.00
N GLN A 8 -30.92 6.96 13.64
CA GLN A 8 -30.60 8.34 14.01
C GLN A 8 -29.40 8.42 14.96
N LEU A 9 -29.34 7.53 15.95
CA LEU A 9 -28.21 7.45 16.88
C LEU A 9 -26.91 7.09 16.13
N TYR A 10 -26.95 6.12 15.22
CA TYR A 10 -25.81 5.76 14.39
C TYR A 10 -25.30 6.95 13.57
N HIS A 11 -26.19 7.68 12.91
CA HIS A 11 -25.83 8.84 12.09
C HIS A 11 -25.17 9.95 12.94
N ALA A 12 -25.75 10.26 14.11
CA ALA A 12 -25.18 11.24 15.03
C ALA A 12 -23.77 10.83 15.50
N LYS A 13 -23.56 9.54 15.82
CA LYS A 13 -22.24 9.02 16.18
C LYS A 13 -21.24 9.07 15.03
N LEU A 14 -21.68 8.82 13.80
CA LEU A 14 -20.84 8.92 12.61
C LEU A 14 -20.37 10.37 12.37
N GLU A 15 -21.25 11.35 12.50
CA GLU A 15 -20.89 12.78 12.40
C GLU A 15 -19.91 13.20 13.51
N GLU A 16 -20.15 12.76 14.75
CA GLU A 16 -19.27 13.01 15.89
C GLU A 16 -17.85 12.50 15.61
N VAL A 17 -17.72 11.24 15.16
CA VAL A 17 -16.44 10.64 14.78
C VAL A 17 -15.76 11.41 13.65
N ASN A 18 -16.49 11.76 12.60
CA ASN A 18 -15.95 12.54 11.48
C ASN A 18 -15.42 13.91 11.94
N SER A 19 -16.14 14.58 12.84
CA SER A 19 -15.72 15.88 13.38
C SER A 19 -14.44 15.78 14.20
N LEU A 20 -14.33 14.74 15.04
CA LEU A 20 -13.14 14.46 15.86
C LEU A 20 -11.94 14.13 14.96
N GLN A 21 -12.16 13.29 13.96
CA GLN A 21 -11.13 12.92 12.98
C GLN A 21 -10.56 14.16 12.29
N GLN A 22 -11.41 15.08 11.80
CA GLN A 22 -10.96 16.32 11.17
C GLN A 22 -10.14 17.20 12.13
N LYS A 23 -10.59 17.34 13.38
CA LYS A 23 -9.86 18.10 14.42
C LYS A 23 -8.49 17.49 14.69
N CYS A 24 -8.41 16.17 14.85
CA CYS A 24 -7.15 15.45 15.05
C CYS A 24 -6.21 15.60 13.86
N THR A 25 -6.68 15.42 12.63
CA THR A 25 -5.85 15.59 11.42
C THR A 25 -5.31 17.01 11.30
N LYS A 26 -6.14 18.03 11.52
CA LYS A 26 -5.70 19.44 11.52
C LYS A 26 -4.68 19.71 12.62
N GLY A 27 -4.94 19.21 13.84
CA GLY A 27 -4.04 19.34 14.98
C GLY A 27 -2.66 18.72 14.74
N ILE A 28 -2.60 17.50 14.20
CA ILE A 28 -1.33 16.82 13.86
C ILE A 28 -0.58 17.58 12.77
N SER A 29 -1.28 18.05 11.72
CA SER A 29 -0.67 18.85 10.65
C SER A 29 -0.02 20.13 11.20
N HIS A 30 -0.73 20.82 12.10
CA HIS A 30 -0.23 22.02 12.75
C HIS A 30 0.98 21.72 13.68
N GLN A 31 0.93 20.65 14.47
CA GLN A 31 2.05 20.24 15.32
C GLN A 31 3.28 19.85 14.50
N ARG A 32 3.12 19.16 13.37
CA ARG A 32 4.20 18.86 12.43
C ARG A 32 4.85 20.12 11.87
N TYR A 33 4.04 21.08 11.45
CA TYR A 33 4.52 22.38 10.97
C TYR A 33 5.38 23.08 12.02
N ARG A 34 4.89 23.18 13.26
CA ARG A 34 5.63 23.80 14.38
C ARG A 34 6.92 23.06 14.69
N LEU A 35 6.90 21.73 14.75
CA LEU A 35 8.12 20.92 14.95
C LEU A 35 9.16 21.16 13.86
N ASN A 36 8.72 21.33 12.61
CA ASN A 36 9.65 21.60 11.50
C ASN A 36 10.26 23.00 11.61
N ILE A 37 9.49 24.01 12.04
CA ILE A 37 10.02 25.34 12.35
C ILE A 37 11.08 25.25 13.45
N ILE A 38 10.75 24.61 14.58
CA ILE A 38 11.67 24.48 15.72
C ILE A 38 12.96 23.78 15.28
N LYS A 39 12.85 22.68 14.53
CA LYS A 39 14.00 21.96 13.97
C LYS A 39 14.87 22.88 13.08
N ASN A 40 14.25 23.69 12.22
CA ASN A 40 14.97 24.61 11.33
C ASN A 40 15.62 25.78 12.09
N SER A 41 15.01 26.25 13.17
CA SER A 41 15.59 27.28 14.04
C SER A 41 16.78 26.73 14.82
N LEU A 42 16.66 25.52 15.39
CA LEU A 42 17.76 24.83 16.07
C LEU A 42 18.95 24.61 15.14
N ARG A 43 18.71 24.13 13.91
CA ARG A 43 19.79 23.94 12.92
C ARG A 43 20.47 25.26 12.52
N ARG A 44 19.74 26.38 12.54
CA ARG A 44 20.31 27.72 12.29
C ARG A 44 21.14 28.22 13.46
N LEU A 45 20.67 28.00 14.69
CA LEU A 45 21.42 28.32 15.91
C LEU A 45 22.73 27.51 15.99
N GLU A 46 22.67 26.20 15.75
CA GLU A 46 23.86 25.33 15.69
C GLU A 46 24.88 25.80 14.65
N LYS A 47 24.43 26.29 13.49
CA LYS A 47 25.33 26.79 12.43
C LYS A 47 25.97 28.15 12.79
N ASN A 48 25.29 28.96 13.61
CA ASN A 48 25.74 30.30 13.99
C ASN A 48 26.60 30.30 15.27
N MET A 49 26.61 29.21 16.04
CA MET A 49 27.40 29.06 17.26
C MET A 49 28.57 28.09 17.02
N SER A 50 29.77 28.63 16.88
CA SER A 50 31.02 27.85 16.73
C SER A 50 31.72 27.53 18.06
N GLU A 51 31.23 28.04 19.20
CA GLU A 51 31.73 27.70 20.53
C GLU A 51 30.54 27.41 21.46
N SER A 52 30.16 26.13 21.58
CA SER A 52 29.11 25.69 22.51
C SER A 52 29.71 25.33 23.86
N SER A 53 29.25 25.96 24.93
CA SER A 53 29.62 25.56 26.29
C SER A 53 29.10 24.15 26.62
N GLN A 54 29.75 23.45 27.56
CA GLN A 54 29.40 22.06 27.91
C GLN A 54 27.93 21.90 28.35
N GLY A 55 27.37 22.94 29.00
CA GLY A 55 25.95 23.00 29.40
C GLY A 55 24.99 23.22 28.22
N ASP A 56 25.41 23.88 27.15
CA ASP A 56 24.58 24.07 25.94
C ASP A 56 24.46 22.76 25.14
N SER A 57 25.52 21.94 25.16
CA SER A 57 25.53 20.61 24.52
C SER A 57 24.52 19.66 25.18
N GLU A 58 24.47 19.63 26.52
CA GLU A 58 23.51 18.81 27.26
C GLU A 58 22.06 19.26 27.03
N ARG A 59 21.82 20.58 27.02
CA ARG A 59 20.49 21.15 26.73
C ARG A 59 20.02 20.83 25.31
N ASN A 60 20.93 20.87 24.32
CA ASN A 60 20.63 20.47 22.95
C ASN A 60 20.32 18.97 22.84
N ALA A 61 21.06 18.11 23.54
CA ALA A 61 20.78 16.67 23.55
C ALA A 61 19.39 16.35 24.14
N LEU A 62 19.02 17.03 25.23
CA LEU A 62 17.68 16.92 25.83
C LEU A 62 16.59 17.39 24.85
N LEU A 63 16.78 18.53 24.18
CA LEU A 63 15.85 19.05 23.17
C LEU A 63 15.69 18.10 21.97
N GLN A 64 16.78 17.51 21.48
CA GLN A 64 16.71 16.52 20.39
C GLN A 64 15.92 15.27 20.82
N THR A 65 16.13 14.80 22.04
CA THR A 65 15.38 13.67 22.62
C THR A 65 13.89 14.00 22.70
N ASP A 66 13.53 15.21 23.15
CA ASP A 66 12.15 15.67 23.19
C ASP A 66 11.51 15.77 21.80
N LEU A 67 12.25 16.24 20.80
CA LEU A 67 11.79 16.28 19.42
C LEU A 67 11.52 14.87 18.86
N ILE A 68 12.39 13.90 19.18
CA ILE A 68 12.21 12.50 18.78
C ILE A 68 10.96 11.93 19.45
N ARG A 69 10.79 12.13 20.75
CA ARG A 69 9.62 11.70 21.52
C ARG A 69 8.33 12.29 20.95
N ARG A 70 8.29 13.59 20.68
CA ARG A 70 7.12 14.26 20.08
C ARG A 70 6.81 13.74 18.68
N LYS A 71 7.82 13.47 17.85
CA LYS A 71 7.61 12.84 16.54
C LYS A 71 7.03 11.44 16.66
N ALA A 72 7.50 10.63 17.61
CA ALA A 72 6.98 9.29 17.85
C ALA A 72 5.49 9.33 18.27
N GLN A 73 5.12 10.23 19.19
CA GLN A 73 3.73 10.45 19.60
C GLN A 73 2.83 10.85 18.41
N LEU A 74 3.27 11.80 17.58
CA LEU A 74 2.50 12.21 16.40
C LEU A 74 2.37 11.08 15.38
N TYR A 75 3.39 10.24 15.24
CA TYR A 75 3.35 9.07 14.36
C TYR A 75 2.34 8.02 14.85
N GLU A 76 2.29 7.78 16.16
CA GLU A 76 1.29 6.89 16.78
C GLU A 76 -0.13 7.40 16.54
N MET A 77 -0.38 8.69 16.80
CA MET A 77 -1.68 9.32 16.55
C MET A 77 -2.10 9.23 15.06
N GLU A 78 -1.15 9.41 14.13
CA GLU A 78 -1.40 9.31 12.68
C GLU A 78 -1.68 7.86 12.23
N ASN A 79 -1.23 6.84 12.96
CA ASN A 79 -1.50 5.45 12.61
C ASN A 79 -2.96 5.01 12.86
N ILE A 80 -3.66 5.74 13.74
CA ILE A 80 -5.06 5.50 14.09
C ILE A 80 -5.98 6.31 13.17
N LEU A 81 -5.48 7.42 12.61
CA LEU A 81 -6.23 8.26 11.69
C LEU A 81 -6.17 7.72 10.25
N PRO A 82 -7.18 8.08 9.43
CA PRO A 82 -7.17 7.68 8.04
C PRO A 82 -6.03 8.35 7.28
N LYS A 83 -5.26 7.53 6.56
CA LYS A 83 -4.16 8.01 5.73
C LYS A 83 -4.66 8.33 4.32
N PRO A 84 -4.20 9.44 3.71
CA PRO A 84 -4.55 9.75 2.35
C PRO A 84 -3.98 8.69 1.40
N SER A 85 -4.77 8.34 0.38
CA SER A 85 -4.37 7.44 -0.68
C SER A 85 -3.15 7.97 -1.43
N GLY A 86 -2.18 7.09 -1.74
CA GLY A 86 -1.03 7.45 -2.58
C GLY A 86 -1.45 7.82 -4.01
N ARG A 87 -0.58 8.50 -4.77
CA ARG A 87 -0.88 9.03 -6.12
C ARG A 87 -1.53 7.99 -7.06
N TYR A 88 -0.96 6.79 -7.15
CA TYR A 88 -1.50 5.68 -7.96
C TYR A 88 -2.95 5.35 -7.58
N LEU A 89 -3.18 5.15 -6.29
CA LEU A 89 -4.49 4.78 -5.79
C LEU A 89 -5.52 5.91 -5.95
N LYS A 90 -5.07 7.16 -5.86
CA LYS A 90 -5.90 8.35 -6.12
C LYS A 90 -6.31 8.46 -7.60
N ILE A 91 -5.48 8.02 -8.52
CA ILE A 91 -5.82 7.98 -9.95
C ILE A 91 -6.91 6.93 -10.20
N ILE A 92 -6.80 5.76 -9.57
CA ILE A 92 -7.71 4.62 -9.81
C ILE A 92 -9.03 4.74 -9.04
N LEU A 93 -8.97 5.06 -7.74
CA LEU A 93 -10.13 5.12 -6.85
C LEU A 93 -10.66 6.54 -6.62
N GLY A 94 -10.01 7.56 -7.19
CA GLY A 94 -10.35 8.96 -6.98
C GLY A 94 -9.94 9.49 -5.61
N GLY A 95 -10.63 10.54 -5.15
CA GLY A 95 -10.36 11.23 -3.88
C GLY A 95 -10.77 10.47 -2.61
N ILE A 96 -10.98 9.16 -2.67
CA ILE A 96 -11.50 8.35 -1.57
C ILE A 96 -10.34 7.86 -0.67
N ASN A 97 -10.53 7.97 0.65
CA ASN A 97 -9.59 7.43 1.63
C ASN A 97 -9.90 5.96 1.90
N VAL A 98 -9.01 5.05 1.47
CA VAL A 98 -9.15 3.59 1.70
C VAL A 98 -8.58 3.12 3.04
N SER A 99 -8.53 4.02 4.02
CA SER A 99 -7.93 3.69 5.30
C SER A 99 -8.88 2.83 6.11
N ILE A 100 -8.43 1.64 6.45
CA ILE A 100 -9.09 0.74 7.38
C ILE A 100 -8.60 1.20 8.76
N LEU A 101 -9.47 1.74 9.61
CA LEU A 101 -9.05 2.22 10.93
C LEU A 101 -8.94 1.06 11.92
N ASP A 102 -9.87 0.10 11.83
CA ASP A 102 -9.92 -1.02 12.76
C ASP A 102 -8.79 -2.03 12.53
N LYS A 103 -8.19 -2.48 13.64
CA LYS A 103 -7.06 -3.42 13.60
C LYS A 103 -7.51 -4.81 13.12
N ASN A 104 -8.70 -5.26 13.53
CA ASN A 104 -9.21 -6.57 13.13
C ASN A 104 -9.58 -6.56 11.65
N GLU A 105 -10.16 -5.48 11.14
CA GLU A 105 -10.44 -5.31 9.71
C GLU A 105 -9.16 -5.27 8.86
N LYS A 106 -8.08 -4.65 9.35
CA LYS A 106 -6.78 -4.71 8.66
C LYS A 106 -6.25 -6.15 8.55
N PHE A 107 -6.34 -6.92 9.63
CA PHE A 107 -5.92 -8.32 9.62
C PHE A 107 -6.80 -9.16 8.70
N ARG A 108 -8.12 -9.01 8.77
CA ARG A 108 -9.07 -9.70 7.90
C ARG A 108 -8.82 -9.37 6.42
N TYR A 109 -8.60 -8.10 6.09
CA TYR A 109 -8.26 -7.70 4.72
C TYR A 109 -6.96 -8.34 4.25
N LYS A 110 -5.95 -8.41 5.12
CA LYS A 110 -4.69 -9.09 4.81
C LYS A 110 -4.90 -10.59 4.59
N ASP A 111 -5.70 -11.24 5.43
CA ASP A 111 -6.03 -12.66 5.29
C ASP A 111 -6.75 -12.96 3.96
N GLU A 112 -7.77 -12.16 3.63
CA GLU A 112 -8.47 -12.24 2.34
C GLU A 112 -7.57 -11.93 1.14
N TYR A 113 -6.54 -11.11 1.33
CA TYR A 113 -5.50 -10.87 0.33
C TYR A 113 -4.61 -12.10 0.12
N GLU A 114 -4.09 -12.71 1.19
CA GLU A 114 -3.23 -13.90 1.08
C GLU A 114 -4.02 -15.10 0.55
N LYS A 115 -5.26 -15.29 1.01
CA LYS A 115 -6.17 -16.32 0.48
C LYS A 115 -6.42 -16.15 -1.02
N PHE A 116 -6.69 -14.92 -1.45
CA PHE A 116 -6.82 -14.60 -2.87
C PHE A 116 -5.55 -14.94 -3.65
N LYS A 117 -4.37 -14.56 -3.11
CA LYS A 117 -3.07 -14.87 -3.73
C LYS A 117 -2.93 -16.37 -3.93
N LEU A 118 -3.12 -17.16 -2.88
CA LEU A 118 -3.01 -18.62 -2.91
C LEU A 118 -3.98 -19.26 -3.91
N VAL A 119 -5.27 -18.89 -3.87
CA VAL A 119 -6.28 -19.46 -4.79
C VAL A 119 -5.91 -19.17 -6.24
N MET A 120 -5.49 -17.93 -6.53
CA MET A 120 -5.13 -17.52 -7.88
C MET A 120 -3.83 -18.16 -8.37
N SER A 121 -2.83 -18.31 -7.49
CA SER A 121 -1.58 -19.00 -7.81
C SER A 121 -1.80 -20.47 -8.10
N LEU A 122 -2.63 -21.16 -7.31
CA LEU A 122 -3.03 -22.55 -7.57
C LEU A 122 -3.76 -22.67 -8.91
N LEU A 123 -4.72 -21.77 -9.18
CA LEU A 123 -5.44 -21.76 -10.47
C LEU A 123 -4.49 -21.53 -11.64
N ALA A 124 -3.60 -20.54 -11.54
CA ALA A 124 -2.59 -20.24 -12.56
C ALA A 124 -1.65 -21.43 -12.78
N LEU A 125 -1.21 -22.10 -11.70
CA LEU A 125 -0.37 -23.28 -11.76
C LEU A 125 -1.05 -24.42 -12.52
N PHE A 126 -2.31 -24.76 -12.19
CA PHE A 126 -3.05 -25.82 -12.88
C PHE A 126 -3.22 -25.52 -14.38
N ILE A 127 -3.57 -24.28 -14.73
CA ILE A 127 -3.73 -23.87 -16.13
C ILE A 127 -2.37 -23.90 -16.84
N SER A 128 -1.30 -23.46 -16.20
CA SER A 128 0.05 -23.46 -16.78
C SER A 128 0.56 -24.89 -17.01
N LEU A 129 0.33 -25.81 -16.08
CA LEU A 129 0.65 -27.24 -16.26
C LEU A 129 -0.15 -27.84 -17.42
N PHE A 130 -1.44 -27.54 -17.49
CA PHE A 130 -2.29 -27.99 -18.60
C PHE A 130 -1.81 -27.44 -19.95
N ASN A 131 -1.41 -26.17 -20.01
CA ASN A 131 -0.84 -25.53 -21.20
C ASN A 131 0.58 -26.03 -21.53
N CYS A 132 1.34 -26.57 -20.57
CA CYS A 132 2.59 -27.26 -20.87
C CYS A 132 2.34 -28.59 -21.59
N LEU A 133 1.30 -29.32 -21.18
CA LEU A 133 0.95 -30.62 -21.76
C LEU A 133 0.15 -30.51 -23.07
N THR A 134 -0.54 -29.39 -23.29
CA THR A 134 -1.41 -29.16 -24.44
C THR A 134 -1.03 -27.88 -25.18
N ASN A 135 -1.03 -27.90 -26.52
CA ASN A 135 -0.72 -26.73 -27.34
C ASN A 135 -2.02 -26.08 -27.87
N VAL A 136 -2.91 -25.72 -26.95
CA VAL A 136 -4.20 -25.10 -27.29
C VAL A 136 -4.10 -23.59 -27.12
N ARG A 137 -4.06 -22.86 -28.24
CA ARG A 137 -3.92 -21.40 -28.27
C ARG A 137 -4.94 -20.66 -27.40
N THR A 138 -6.19 -21.09 -27.41
CA THR A 138 -7.26 -20.46 -26.62
C THR A 138 -6.94 -20.51 -25.13
N MET A 139 -6.37 -21.61 -24.64
CA MET A 139 -6.00 -21.75 -23.24
C MET A 139 -4.78 -20.90 -22.88
N ASP A 140 -3.87 -20.68 -23.83
CA ASP A 140 -2.78 -19.72 -23.65
C ASP A 140 -3.33 -18.30 -23.48
N VAL A 141 -4.26 -17.85 -24.35
CA VAL A 141 -4.89 -16.52 -24.24
C VAL A 141 -5.61 -16.36 -22.91
N VAL A 142 -6.41 -17.36 -22.50
CA VAL A 142 -7.13 -17.35 -21.23
C VAL A 142 -6.15 -17.24 -20.06
N HIS A 143 -5.04 -17.99 -20.09
CA HIS A 143 -4.01 -17.91 -19.07
C HIS A 143 -3.34 -16.53 -19.01
N MET A 144 -2.96 -15.96 -20.16
CA MET A 144 -2.37 -14.61 -20.21
C MET A 144 -3.32 -13.55 -19.68
N PHE A 145 -4.60 -13.63 -20.07
CA PHE A 145 -5.63 -12.72 -19.57
C PHE A 145 -5.79 -12.85 -18.04
N LEU A 146 -5.80 -14.07 -17.52
CA LEU A 146 -5.84 -14.34 -16.10
C LEU A 146 -4.65 -13.71 -15.37
N LEU A 147 -3.43 -13.81 -15.92
CA LEU A 147 -2.21 -13.20 -15.35
C LEU A 147 -2.30 -11.67 -15.33
N VAL A 148 -2.72 -11.05 -16.45
CA VAL A 148 -2.94 -9.59 -16.50
C VAL A 148 -3.91 -9.16 -15.43
N TRP A 149 -5.07 -9.82 -15.35
CA TRP A 149 -6.09 -9.53 -14.36
C TRP A 149 -5.59 -9.73 -12.92
N TYR A 150 -4.86 -10.81 -12.68
CA TYR A 150 -4.30 -11.16 -11.37
C TYR A 150 -3.30 -10.11 -10.90
N TYR A 151 -2.29 -9.78 -11.71
CA TYR A 151 -1.28 -8.78 -11.34
C TYR A 151 -1.88 -7.37 -11.22
N CYS A 152 -2.84 -7.00 -12.07
CA CYS A 152 -3.62 -5.77 -11.90
C CYS A 152 -4.30 -5.73 -10.52
N THR A 153 -5.00 -6.81 -10.14
CA THR A 153 -5.71 -6.89 -8.86
C THR A 153 -4.73 -6.86 -7.68
N LEU A 154 -3.61 -7.58 -7.78
CA LEU A 154 -2.53 -7.55 -6.79
C LEU A 154 -2.02 -6.13 -6.57
N THR A 155 -1.67 -5.39 -7.64
CA THR A 155 -1.13 -4.03 -7.49
C THR A 155 -2.08 -3.08 -6.77
N ILE A 156 -3.41 -3.23 -6.98
CA ILE A 156 -4.43 -2.46 -6.27
C ILE A 156 -4.48 -2.86 -4.79
N ARG A 157 -4.63 -4.15 -4.49
CA ARG A 157 -4.72 -4.66 -3.10
C ARG A 157 -3.46 -4.34 -2.31
N GLU A 158 -2.30 -4.50 -2.92
CA GLU A 158 -0.99 -4.16 -2.36
C GLU A 158 -0.81 -2.65 -2.11
N SER A 159 -1.40 -1.81 -2.98
CA SER A 159 -1.42 -0.36 -2.76
C SER A 159 -2.28 0.02 -1.56
N ILE A 160 -3.42 -0.65 -1.37
CA ILE A 160 -4.29 -0.51 -0.18
C ILE A 160 -3.55 -0.97 1.08
N LEU A 161 -2.90 -2.14 1.06
CA LEU A 161 -2.09 -2.65 2.17
C LEU A 161 -0.99 -1.67 2.56
N LYS A 162 -0.32 -1.05 1.58
CA LYS A 162 0.77 -0.09 1.86
C LYS A 162 0.26 1.18 2.55
N VAL A 163 -0.85 1.74 2.09
CA VAL A 163 -1.47 2.91 2.73
C VAL A 163 -1.86 2.58 4.17
N ASN A 164 -2.28 1.34 4.43
CA ASN A 164 -2.67 0.84 5.74
C ASN A 164 -1.49 0.34 6.62
N GLY A 165 -0.25 0.63 6.24
CA GLY A 165 0.94 0.40 7.08
C GLY A 165 1.67 -0.93 6.84
N SER A 166 1.29 -1.71 5.81
CA SER A 166 2.02 -2.92 5.46
C SER A 166 3.47 -2.61 5.05
N ARG A 167 4.44 -3.36 5.59
CA ARG A 167 5.89 -3.21 5.33
C ARG A 167 6.31 -3.85 4.00
N MET A 168 5.56 -3.58 2.94
CA MET A 168 5.86 -4.12 1.63
C MET A 168 6.97 -3.31 0.94
N LYS A 169 7.96 -4.02 0.38
CA LYS A 169 9.11 -3.43 -0.31
C LYS A 169 8.64 -2.77 -1.62
N GLY A 170 9.13 -1.58 -1.94
CA GLY A 170 8.72 -0.85 -3.15
C GLY A 170 9.06 -1.58 -4.44
N TRP A 171 10.20 -2.28 -4.46
CA TRP A 171 10.63 -3.12 -5.58
C TRP A 171 9.63 -4.24 -5.91
N TRP A 172 9.00 -4.84 -4.89
CA TRP A 172 8.01 -5.91 -5.10
C TRP A 172 6.79 -5.43 -5.89
N ARG A 173 6.31 -4.21 -5.59
CA ARG A 173 5.24 -3.60 -6.37
C ARG A 173 5.67 -3.28 -7.80
N ALA A 174 6.89 -2.79 -7.97
CA ALA A 174 7.42 -2.49 -9.30
C ALA A 174 7.49 -3.77 -10.15
N HIS A 175 7.92 -4.89 -9.56
CA HIS A 175 7.89 -6.20 -10.20
C HIS A 175 6.48 -6.55 -10.69
N HIS A 176 5.44 -6.47 -9.84
CA HIS A 176 4.07 -6.77 -10.28
C HIS A 176 3.55 -5.88 -11.39
N PHE A 177 3.90 -4.58 -11.35
CA PHE A 177 3.53 -3.65 -12.41
C PHE A 177 4.19 -4.02 -13.74
N ILE A 178 5.48 -4.38 -13.71
CA ILE A 178 6.20 -4.86 -14.89
C ILE A 178 5.57 -6.17 -15.38
N SER A 179 5.25 -7.10 -14.49
CA SER A 179 4.59 -8.37 -14.84
C SER A 179 3.24 -8.17 -15.52
N THR A 180 2.43 -7.19 -15.06
CA THR A 180 1.18 -6.81 -15.75
C THR A 180 1.45 -6.37 -17.19
N VAL A 181 2.43 -5.48 -17.41
CA VAL A 181 2.76 -4.97 -18.74
C VAL A 181 3.26 -6.09 -19.64
N LEU A 182 4.17 -6.94 -19.14
CA LEU A 182 4.71 -8.08 -19.90
C LEU A 182 3.62 -9.10 -20.25
N ALA A 183 2.74 -9.44 -19.31
CA ALA A 183 1.60 -10.31 -19.59
C ALA A 183 0.64 -9.69 -20.62
N GLY A 184 0.46 -8.36 -20.58
CA GLY A 184 -0.34 -7.63 -21.58
C GLY A 184 0.28 -7.69 -22.98
N VAL A 185 1.61 -7.52 -23.08
CA VAL A 185 2.35 -7.68 -24.35
C VAL A 185 2.21 -9.11 -24.87
N MET A 186 2.34 -10.11 -24.01
CA MET A 186 2.16 -11.52 -24.38
C MET A 186 0.74 -11.85 -24.83
N LEU A 187 -0.27 -11.19 -24.26
CA LEU A 187 -1.68 -11.37 -24.64
C LEU A 187 -1.94 -10.92 -26.08
N ILE A 188 -1.38 -9.78 -26.49
CA ILE A 188 -1.55 -9.21 -27.83
C ILE A 188 -0.52 -9.73 -28.85
N TRP A 189 0.46 -10.51 -28.40
CA TRP A 189 1.55 -10.99 -29.26
C TRP A 189 0.99 -11.87 -30.39
N PRO A 190 1.30 -11.55 -31.67
CA PRO A 190 0.77 -12.28 -32.81
C PRO A 190 1.36 -13.69 -32.91
N VAL A 191 0.54 -14.65 -33.34
CA VAL A 191 0.99 -16.03 -33.51
C VAL A 191 2.04 -16.09 -34.63
N GLY A 192 3.19 -16.71 -34.33
CA GLY A 192 4.30 -16.87 -35.27
C GLY A 192 5.41 -17.72 -34.66
N GLU A 193 6.48 -17.97 -35.42
CA GLU A 193 7.59 -18.82 -34.98
C GLU A 193 8.23 -18.33 -33.68
N CYS A 194 8.44 -17.00 -33.55
CA CYS A 194 8.98 -16.40 -32.34
C CYS A 194 8.08 -16.64 -31.11
N TYR A 195 6.76 -16.64 -31.29
CA TYR A 195 5.82 -16.92 -30.20
C TYR A 195 5.99 -18.36 -29.70
N TYR A 196 5.98 -19.34 -30.62
CA TYR A 196 6.16 -20.75 -30.25
C TYR A 196 7.54 -21.05 -29.69
N ALA A 197 8.58 -20.37 -30.19
CA ALA A 197 9.94 -20.49 -29.68
C ALA A 197 10.10 -19.99 -28.23
N PHE A 198 9.26 -19.04 -27.79
CA PHE A 198 9.28 -18.47 -26.45
C PHE A 198 8.21 -19.06 -25.51
N ARG A 199 7.13 -19.60 -26.06
CA ARG A 199 5.95 -20.09 -25.32
C ARG A 199 6.33 -21.05 -24.20
N THR A 200 7.16 -22.05 -24.50
CA THR A 200 7.50 -23.12 -23.53
C THR A 200 8.28 -22.57 -22.34
N GLN A 201 9.21 -21.65 -22.58
CA GLN A 201 10.00 -20.97 -21.55
C GLN A 201 9.09 -20.10 -20.69
N PHE A 202 8.14 -19.40 -21.31
CA PHE A 202 7.16 -18.60 -20.59
C PHE A 202 6.27 -19.46 -19.69
N MET A 203 5.72 -20.57 -20.18
CA MET A 203 4.88 -21.46 -19.37
C MET A 203 5.68 -22.11 -18.23
N ALA A 204 6.92 -22.54 -18.49
CA ALA A 204 7.80 -23.05 -17.45
C ALA A 204 8.11 -22.00 -16.38
N PHE A 205 8.33 -20.75 -16.78
CA PHE A 205 8.51 -19.63 -15.85
C PHE A 205 7.26 -19.38 -15.00
N ASN A 206 6.06 -19.45 -15.59
CA ASN A 206 4.81 -19.27 -14.84
C ASN A 206 4.56 -20.39 -13.83
N VAL A 207 4.92 -21.63 -14.17
CA VAL A 207 4.91 -22.74 -13.20
C VAL A 207 5.88 -22.45 -12.04
N TYR A 208 7.10 -21.99 -12.36
CA TYR A 208 8.11 -21.71 -11.34
C TYR A 208 7.74 -20.57 -10.38
N ILE A 209 7.14 -19.50 -10.90
CA ILE A 209 6.79 -18.30 -10.12
C ILE A 209 5.40 -18.37 -9.47
N SER A 210 4.65 -19.44 -9.70
CA SER A 210 3.35 -19.65 -9.04
C SER A 210 3.56 -19.91 -7.55
N GLU A 211 3.63 -18.81 -6.77
CA GLU A 211 3.73 -18.77 -5.30
C GLU A 211 2.38 -18.89 -4.59
#